data_AF-D0GIX0-F1
#
_entry.id   AF-D0GIX0-F1
#
_cell.length_a   1.000
_cell.length_b   1.000
_cell.length_c   1.000
_cell.angle_alpha   90.00
_cell.angle_beta   90.00
_cell.angle_gamma   90.00
#
_symmetry.space_group_name_H-M   'P 1'
#
loop_
_entity.id
_entity.type
_entity.pdbx_description
1 polymer ?
#
loop_
_entity_poly.entity_id
_entity_poly.type
_entity_poly.pdbx_seq_one_letter_code
_entity_poly.pdbx_strand_id
1 'polypeptide(L)'
;MGRGKIFFLFNIFFILALFGISYQTFETYLVKKEVSKEIKNTEKEVEEYAEKKKKLESNIKNFSEEEKIERVARDKLNLKKEGEVTYKIVE
;
A
#
# COMPACT_ATOMS: atom_id res chain seq x y z
N MET A 1 -64.38 -0.25 26.04
CA MET A 1 -63.02 -0.60 26.53
C MET A 1 -62.25 -1.23 25.38
N GLY A 2 -61.17 -0.63 24.86
CA GLY A 2 -60.39 -1.32 23.81
C GLY A 2 -59.27 -0.52 23.16
N ARG A 3 -59.48 0.79 22.92
CA ARG A 3 -58.51 1.62 22.18
C ARG A 3 -57.15 1.74 22.87
N GLY A 4 -57.12 1.90 24.20
CA GLY A 4 -55.88 1.99 24.97
C GLY A 4 -55.05 0.71 24.97
N LYS A 5 -55.71 -0.47 24.97
CA LYS A 5 -55.01 -1.77 24.92
C LYS A 5 -54.40 -2.03 23.54
N ILE A 6 -55.10 -1.66 22.46
CA ILE A 6 -54.56 -1.72 21.09
C ILE A 6 -53.33 -0.80 20.95
N PHE A 7 -53.41 0.42 21.50
CA PHE A 7 -52.31 1.38 21.42
C PHE A 7 -51.06 0.90 22.17
N PHE A 8 -51.25 0.23 23.31
CA PHE A 8 -50.17 -0.36 24.10
C PHE A 8 -49.48 -1.52 23.37
N LEU A 9 -50.27 -2.43 22.77
CA LEU A 9 -49.75 -3.54 21.97
C LEU A 9 -48.98 -3.06 20.73
N PHE A 10 -49.50 -2.02 20.06
CA PHE A 10 -48.82 -1.40 18.93
C PHE A 10 -47.48 -0.77 19.34
N ASN A 11 -47.42 -0.10 20.49
CA ASN A 11 -46.19 0.54 20.97
C ASN A 11 -45.10 -0.50 21.29
N ILE A 12 -45.47 -1.62 21.92
CA ILE A 12 -44.56 -2.74 22.19
C ILE A 12 -44.04 -3.36 20.89
N PHE A 13 -44.92 -3.59 19.92
CA PHE A 13 -44.52 -4.08 18.61
C PHE A 13 -43.55 -3.12 17.90
N PHE A 14 -43.83 -1.81 17.97
CA PHE A 14 -42.99 -0.78 17.38
C PHE A 14 -41.61 -0.72 18.02
N ILE A 15 -41.52 -0.83 19.35
CA ILE A 15 -40.24 -0.90 20.06
C ILE A 15 -39.43 -2.13 19.63
N LEU A 16 -40.08 -3.31 19.54
CA LEU A 16 -39.42 -4.53 19.07
C LEU A 16 -38.90 -4.39 17.62
N ALA A 17 -39.67 -3.76 16.74
CA ALA A 17 -39.24 -3.48 15.37
C ALA A 17 -38.01 -2.56 15.32
N LEU A 18 -37.99 -1.50 16.16
CA LEU A 18 -36.83 -0.61 16.28
C LEU A 18 -35.59 -1.34 16.82
N PHE A 19 -35.75 -2.26 17.77
CA PHE A 19 -34.65 -3.10 18.25
C PHE A 19 -34.09 -4.01 17.15
N GLY A 20 -34.95 -4.63 16.33
CA GLY A 20 -34.49 -5.45 15.20
C GLY A 20 -33.67 -4.66 14.18
N ILE A 21 -34.15 -3.47 13.79
CA ILE A 21 -33.45 -2.61 12.82
C ILE A 21 -32.13 -2.09 13.39
N SER A 22 -32.12 -1.69 14.66
CA SER A 22 -30.89 -1.19 15.29
C SER A 22 -29.83 -2.28 15.41
N TYR A 23 -30.19 -3.51 15.79
CA TYR A 23 -29.26 -4.65 15.83
C TYR A 23 -28.59 -4.90 14.47
N GLN A 24 -29.39 -4.97 13.40
CA GLN A 24 -28.90 -5.18 12.04
C GLN A 24 -27.97 -4.05 11.57
N THR A 25 -28.29 -2.81 11.94
CA THR A 25 -27.48 -1.63 11.60
C THR A 25 -26.13 -1.66 12.31
N PHE A 26 -26.10 -2.09 13.58
CA PHE A 26 -24.87 -2.20 14.36
C PHE A 26 -23.91 -3.25 13.79
N GLU A 27 -24.38 -4.45 13.46
CA GLU A 27 -23.52 -5.48 12.84
C GLU A 27 -22.97 -5.03 11.49
N THR A 28 -23.83 -4.46 10.64
CA THR A 28 -23.44 -3.96 9.32
C THR A 28 -22.39 -2.85 9.43
N TYR A 29 -22.51 -1.98 10.42
CA TYR A 29 -21.54 -0.91 10.66
C TYR A 29 -20.17 -1.45 11.09
N LEU A 30 -20.13 -2.45 11.97
CA LEU A 30 -18.89 -3.07 12.44
C LEU A 30 -18.16 -3.78 11.29
N VAL A 31 -18.88 -4.60 10.51
CA VAL A 31 -18.32 -5.29 9.34
C VAL A 31 -17.78 -4.30 8.33
N LYS A 32 -18.54 -3.23 8.01
CA LYS A 32 -18.10 -2.20 7.07
C LYS A 32 -16.84 -1.48 7.55
N LYS A 33 -16.70 -1.26 8.86
CA LYS A 33 -15.51 -0.62 9.45
C LYS A 33 -14.29 -1.52 9.35
N GLU A 34 -14.45 -2.81 9.62
CA GLU A 34 -13.38 -3.80 9.53
C GLU A 34 -12.88 -3.95 8.09
N VAL A 35 -13.79 -4.16 7.14
CA VAL A 35 -13.47 -4.25 5.70
C VAL A 35 -12.80 -2.96 5.21
N SER A 36 -13.26 -1.79 5.63
CA SER A 36 -12.63 -0.51 5.26
C SER A 36 -11.21 -0.37 5.82
N LYS A 37 -10.93 -0.97 6.99
CA LYS A 37 -9.60 -0.97 7.59
C LYS A 37 -8.66 -1.91 6.86
N GLU A 38 -9.15 -3.09 6.48
CA GLU A 38 -8.40 -4.06 5.67
C GLU A 38 -8.05 -3.46 4.31
N ILE A 39 -9.02 -2.85 3.61
CA ILE A 39 -8.79 -2.16 2.34
C ILE A 39 -7.69 -1.11 2.48
N LYS A 40 -7.75 -0.27 3.51
CA LYS A 40 -6.71 0.75 3.75
C LYS A 40 -5.33 0.16 4.03
N ASN A 41 -5.25 -0.97 4.71
CA ASN A 41 -3.98 -1.64 4.97
C ASN A 41 -3.43 -2.25 3.67
N THR A 42 -4.26 -2.91 2.89
CA THR A 42 -3.87 -3.46 1.59
C THR A 42 -3.45 -2.37 0.61
N GLU A 43 -4.15 -1.23 0.56
CA GLU A 43 -3.75 -0.07 -0.24
C GLU A 43 -2.36 0.44 0.15
N LYS A 44 -2.07 0.54 1.45
CA LYS A 44 -0.73 0.93 1.94
C LYS A 44 0.34 -0.06 1.53
N GLU A 45 0.08 -1.36 1.65
CA GLU A 45 1.04 -2.38 1.22
C GLU A 45 1.33 -2.26 -0.27
N VAL A 46 0.29 -2.07 -1.10
CA VAL A 46 0.45 -1.87 -2.55
C VAL A 46 1.30 -0.63 -2.85
N GLU A 47 1.07 0.47 -2.14
CA GLU A 47 1.84 1.71 -2.29
C GLU A 47 3.32 1.50 -1.90
N GLU A 48 3.59 0.83 -0.78
CA GLU A 48 4.96 0.48 -0.37
C GLU A 48 5.66 -0.42 -1.40
N TYR A 49 4.98 -1.42 -1.95
CA TYR A 49 5.55 -2.28 -2.99
C TYR A 49 5.80 -1.52 -4.29
N ALA A 50 4.92 -0.57 -4.66
CA ALA A 50 5.11 0.29 -5.82
C ALA A 50 6.32 1.21 -5.64
N GLU A 51 6.50 1.80 -4.45
CA GLU A 51 7.68 2.62 -4.13
C GLU A 51 8.97 1.79 -4.15
N LYS A 52 8.96 0.60 -3.54
CA LYS A 52 10.11 -0.32 -3.55
C LYS A 52 10.50 -0.70 -4.98
N LYS A 53 9.52 -1.00 -5.84
CA LYS A 53 9.75 -1.29 -7.26
C LYS A 53 10.40 -0.09 -7.97
N LYS A 54 9.84 1.11 -7.81
CA LYS A 54 10.38 2.34 -8.42
C LYS A 54 11.81 2.62 -7.97
N LYS A 55 12.11 2.42 -6.69
CA LYS A 55 13.46 2.56 -6.14
C LYS A 55 14.43 1.54 -6.74
N LEU A 56 14.01 0.28 -6.87
CA LEU A 56 14.81 -0.77 -7.50
C LEU A 56 15.10 -0.45 -8.98
N GLU A 57 14.10 -0.01 -9.74
CA GLU A 57 14.27 0.39 -11.14
C GLU A 57 15.24 1.58 -11.28
N SER A 58 15.15 2.56 -10.38
CA SER A 58 16.10 3.68 -10.35
C SER A 58 17.52 3.21 -10.05
N ASN A 59 17.70 2.28 -9.11
CA ASN A 59 19.01 1.74 -8.77
C ASN A 59 19.61 0.94 -9.94
N ILE A 60 18.79 0.16 -10.65
CA ILE A 60 19.24 -0.58 -11.85
C ILE A 60 19.69 0.38 -12.95
N LYS A 61 18.94 1.46 -13.20
CA LYS A 61 19.33 2.47 -14.20
C LYS A 61 20.62 3.17 -13.83
N ASN A 62 20.74 3.64 -12.59
CA ASN A 62 21.94 4.33 -12.11
C ASN A 62 23.17 3.41 -12.15
N PHE A 63 23.03 2.13 -11.78
CA PHE A 63 24.11 1.16 -11.86
C PHE A 63 24.56 0.91 -13.30
N SER A 64 23.62 0.79 -14.24
CA SER A 64 23.94 0.65 -15.67
C SER A 64 24.63 1.90 -16.24
N GLU A 65 24.29 3.08 -15.76
CA GLU A 65 24.95 4.33 -16.15
C GLU A 65 26.36 4.45 -15.56
N GLU A 66 26.54 4.13 -14.28
CA GLU A 66 27.88 4.08 -13.65
C GLU A 66 28.81 3.10 -14.37
N GLU A 67 28.34 1.89 -14.68
CA GLU A 67 29.12 0.89 -15.41
C GLU A 67 29.54 1.40 -16.80
N LYS A 68 28.62 2.08 -17.50
CA LYS A 68 28.92 2.71 -18.80
C LYS A 68 29.96 3.82 -18.67
N ILE A 69 29.83 4.67 -17.66
CA ILE A 69 30.77 5.77 -17.39
C ILE A 69 32.16 5.19 -17.04
N GLU A 70 32.23 4.17 -16.18
CA GLU A 70 33.47 3.50 -15.82
C GLU A 70 34.17 2.91 -17.05
N ARG A 71 33.41 2.21 -17.91
CA ARG A 71 33.95 1.65 -19.15
C ARG A 71 34.50 2.74 -20.09
N VAL A 72 33.77 3.83 -20.28
CA VAL A 72 34.24 4.95 -21.13
C VAL A 72 35.50 5.61 -20.55
N ALA A 73 35.58 5.78 -19.22
CA ALA A 73 36.75 6.34 -18.55
C ALA A 73 37.98 5.44 -18.71
N ARG A 74 37.82 4.12 -18.59
CA ARG A 74 38.88 3.13 -18.80
C ARG A 74 39.33 3.10 -20.27
N ASP A 75 38.39 3.01 -21.20
CA ASP A 75 38.71 2.77 -22.62
C ASP A 75 39.21 4.03 -23.36
N LYS A 76 38.60 5.20 -23.10
CA LYS A 76 38.91 6.43 -23.84
C LYS A 76 39.89 7.35 -23.12
N LEU A 77 39.82 7.40 -21.80
CA LEU A 77 40.61 8.32 -20.99
C LEU A 77 41.79 7.62 -20.32
N ASN A 78 41.90 6.29 -20.48
CA ASN A 78 42.91 5.44 -19.84
C ASN A 78 43.00 5.67 -18.33
N LEU A 79 41.87 6.04 -17.73
CA LEU A 79 41.73 6.29 -16.29
C LEU A 79 41.56 4.95 -15.58
N LYS A 80 42.18 4.85 -14.40
CA LYS A 80 42.24 3.63 -13.60
C LYS A 80 41.60 3.88 -12.23
N LYS A 81 41.06 2.82 -11.62
CA LYS A 81 40.59 2.92 -10.24
C LYS A 81 41.77 3.14 -9.30
N GLU A 82 41.50 3.83 -8.19
CA GLU A 82 42.50 4.11 -7.17
C GLU A 82 43.04 2.78 -6.61
N GLY A 83 44.34 2.52 -6.80
CA GLY A 83 45.00 1.25 -6.43
C GLY A 83 45.35 0.31 -7.60
N GLU A 84 44.92 0.58 -8.85
CA GLU A 84 45.32 -0.23 -10.01
C GLU A 84 46.68 0.21 -10.59
N VAL A 85 47.53 -0.76 -10.96
CA VAL A 85 48.83 -0.54 -11.62
C VAL A 85 48.68 -0.79 -13.12
N THR A 86 48.98 0.21 -13.95
CA THR A 86 48.88 0.12 -15.42
C THR A 86 50.27 -0.10 -16.00
N TYR A 87 50.42 -1.10 -16.85
CA TYR A 87 51.65 -1.36 -17.59
C TYR A 87 51.49 -0.87 -19.03
N LYS A 88 52.35 0.05 -19.47
CA LYS A 88 52.42 0.48 -20.87
C LYS A 88 53.57 -0.27 -21.53
N ILE A 89 53.24 -1.17 -22.47
CA ILE A 89 54.24 -1.84 -23.30
C ILE A 89 54.68 -0.81 -24.35
N VAL A 90 55.98 -0.54 -24.40
CA VAL A 90 56.61 0.34 -25.40
C VAL A 90 57.43 -0.57 -26.30
N GLU A 91 57.05 -0.71 -27.57
CA GLU A 91 57.89 -1.30 -28.62
C GLU A 91 58.94 -0.28 -29.11
#